data_AF-A0AAW9Q9X2-F1
#
_entry.id   AF-A0AAW9Q9X2-F1
#
_cell.length_a   1.000
_cell.length_b   1.000
_cell.length_c   1.000
_cell.angle_alpha   90.00
_cell.angle_beta   90.00
_cell.angle_gamma   90.00
#
_symmetry.space_group_name_H-M   'P 1'
#
loop_
_entity.id
_entity.type
_entity.pdbx_description
1 polymer ?
#
loop_
_entity_poly.entity_id
_entity_poly.type
_entity_poly.pdbx_seq_one_letter_code
_entity_poly.pdbx_strand_id
1 'polypeptide(L)'
;MNESFLPDPARWASPFAGARWLDVARRSDVLPSLGRGVLLHAGPPFEGTPPAPVRQAAVQALIFEGLAADVPTAHALLAIGEARLAPAQDHGVVTPLAQVVSASMPMAVVGDGRQTAWAPLVEGPPPALRFGTLDAGALDRLRAITTLGLERLAPLLRQQPVALGPVIEHALGEGDECHGRTGVANQALLAQLASLADSDRVLLAGSPGFVLTILMAAAACQLRGRTQGIAAVGGNGLRFGLRLHGEPAWHSVPATPPQGLRLPGHAATTALGAIGDSAVLDFCGLGGQALAAAPALCDEWRAVLPADLPQRRAAVVDEASGVVDPARAAHHRLAPLVNLAILDAAGEAGLIGRGCFAPDLALFDTAAAP
;
A
#
# COMPACT_ATOMS: atom_id res chain seq x y z
N MET A 1 17.58 -9.71 -27.62
CA MET A 1 16.93 -9.26 -26.37
C MET A 1 17.98 -9.34 -25.28
N ASN A 2 18.16 -8.27 -24.51
CA ASN A 2 19.14 -8.21 -23.44
C ASN A 2 18.71 -9.21 -22.34
N GLU A 3 19.56 -10.17 -21.96
CA GLU A 3 19.23 -11.18 -20.93
C GLU A 3 18.88 -10.53 -19.57
N SER A 4 19.27 -9.26 -19.36
CA SER A 4 19.04 -8.46 -18.15
C SER A 4 17.58 -8.05 -17.89
N PHE A 5 16.63 -8.35 -18.79
CA PHE A 5 15.21 -8.04 -18.62
C PHE A 5 14.33 -9.27 -18.32
N LEU A 6 14.92 -10.47 -18.24
CA LEU A 6 14.15 -11.65 -17.84
C LEU A 6 13.88 -11.62 -16.33
N PRO A 7 12.64 -11.91 -15.90
CA PRO A 7 12.34 -12.00 -14.49
C PRO A 7 13.11 -13.15 -13.83
N ASP A 8 13.55 -12.92 -12.59
CA ASP A 8 14.13 -13.94 -11.71
C ASP A 8 13.29 -14.01 -10.43
N PRO A 9 12.17 -14.76 -10.45
CA PRO A 9 11.21 -14.79 -9.35
C PRO A 9 11.82 -15.18 -8.01
N ALA A 10 12.68 -16.20 -7.99
CA ALA A 10 13.33 -16.69 -6.78
C ALA A 10 14.22 -15.62 -6.16
N ARG A 11 15.05 -14.97 -6.98
CA ARG A 11 15.92 -13.89 -6.51
C ARG A 11 15.14 -12.68 -6.04
N TRP A 12 14.10 -12.27 -6.77
CA TRP A 12 13.30 -11.09 -6.43
C TRP A 12 12.42 -11.30 -5.19
N ALA A 13 12.02 -12.54 -4.91
CA ALA A 13 11.29 -12.91 -3.70
C ALA A 13 12.20 -13.17 -2.49
N SER A 14 13.49 -13.45 -2.71
CA SER A 14 14.44 -13.79 -1.63
C SER A 14 14.50 -12.78 -0.47
N PRO A 15 14.34 -11.46 -0.65
CA PRO A 15 14.33 -10.52 0.47
C PRO A 15 13.14 -10.71 1.43
N PHE A 16 12.09 -11.42 0.99
CA PHE A 16 10.89 -11.72 1.76
C PHE A 16 10.87 -13.14 2.33
N ALA A 17 11.96 -13.91 2.21
CA ALA A 17 12.01 -15.32 2.63
C ALA A 17 11.64 -15.53 4.12
N GLY A 18 11.97 -14.56 4.98
CA GLY A 18 11.65 -14.58 6.41
C GLY A 18 10.26 -14.06 6.76
N ALA A 19 9.59 -13.33 5.86
CA ALA A 19 8.33 -12.65 6.17
C ALA A 19 7.18 -13.65 6.34
N ARG A 20 6.40 -13.48 7.41
CA ARG A 20 5.23 -14.28 7.75
C ARG A 20 4.05 -13.40 8.09
N TRP A 21 2.86 -13.76 7.63
CA TRP A 21 1.61 -13.21 8.18
C TRP A 21 1.25 -13.99 9.43
N LEU A 22 1.38 -13.32 10.58
CA LEU A 22 1.39 -13.93 11.91
C LEU A 22 0.03 -13.91 12.59
N ASP A 23 -0.73 -12.84 12.41
CA ASP A 23 -2.00 -12.62 13.11
C ASP A 23 -2.86 -11.57 12.40
N VAL A 24 -4.09 -11.40 12.89
CA VAL A 24 -4.90 -10.20 12.71
C VAL A 24 -5.28 -9.65 14.08
N ALA A 25 -4.97 -8.37 14.31
CA ALA A 25 -5.23 -7.70 15.59
C ALA A 25 -5.82 -6.30 15.35
N ARG A 26 -6.48 -5.71 16.34
CA ARG A 26 -6.94 -4.32 16.17
C ARG A 26 -5.75 -3.38 16.19
N ARG A 27 -5.87 -2.24 15.52
CA ARG A 27 -4.88 -1.16 15.58
C ARG A 27 -4.59 -0.75 17.04
N SER A 28 -5.61 -0.68 17.91
CA SER A 28 -5.45 -0.42 19.35
C SER A 28 -4.64 -1.47 20.11
N ASP A 29 -4.66 -2.72 19.66
CA ASP A 29 -3.99 -3.82 20.35
C ASP A 29 -2.49 -3.82 20.01
N VAL A 30 -2.15 -3.48 18.76
CA VAL A 30 -0.76 -3.41 18.28
C VAL A 30 -0.07 -2.07 18.58
N LEU A 31 -0.85 -0.99 18.75
CA LEU A 31 -0.36 0.35 19.09
C LEU A 31 -1.17 0.95 20.26
N PRO A 32 -1.05 0.41 21.48
CA PRO A 32 -1.87 0.81 22.63
C PRO A 32 -1.58 2.22 23.14
N SER A 33 -0.36 2.75 22.89
CA SER A 33 -0.02 4.13 23.23
C SER A 33 -0.68 5.16 22.31
N LEU A 34 -1.21 4.72 21.16
CA LEU A 34 -1.83 5.59 20.19
C LEU A 34 -3.33 5.76 20.49
N GLY A 35 -3.70 6.96 20.92
CA GLY A 35 -5.07 7.28 21.34
C GLY A 35 -6.14 6.98 20.28
N ARG A 36 -7.39 6.76 20.73
CA ARG A 36 -8.50 6.39 19.83
C ARG A 36 -8.83 7.45 18.76
N GLY A 37 -8.61 8.73 19.08
CA GLY A 37 -8.79 9.86 18.16
C GLY A 37 -7.63 10.07 17.17
N VAL A 38 -6.62 9.20 17.16
CA VAL A 38 -5.57 9.24 16.13
C VAL A 38 -5.94 8.34 14.97
N LEU A 39 -5.98 8.95 13.79
CA LEU A 39 -6.31 8.35 12.52
C LEU A 39 -5.05 8.32 11.64
N LEU A 40 -4.65 7.15 11.17
CA LEU A 40 -3.42 7.02 10.39
C LEU A 40 -3.71 7.14 8.89
N HIS A 41 -2.90 7.92 8.15
CA HIS A 41 -3.03 8.11 6.71
C HIS A 41 -1.73 7.78 5.97
N ALA A 42 -1.83 7.59 4.65
CA ALA A 42 -0.69 7.34 3.79
C ALA A 42 0.18 8.58 3.55
N GLY A 43 1.47 8.34 3.29
CA GLY A 43 2.43 9.35 2.85
C GLY A 43 2.88 10.34 3.94
N PRO A 44 3.59 11.41 3.55
CA PRO A 44 4.14 12.39 4.48
C PRO A 44 3.04 13.19 5.21
N PRO A 45 3.36 13.88 6.32
CA PRO A 45 2.40 14.69 7.06
C PRO A 45 1.78 15.80 6.18
N PHE A 46 0.54 16.18 6.49
CA PHE A 46 -0.13 17.30 5.84
C PHE A 46 0.28 18.64 6.45
N GLU A 47 0.70 19.59 5.61
CA GLU A 47 0.96 20.99 6.01
C GLU A 47 -0.32 21.85 5.98
N GLY A 48 -1.40 21.34 5.37
CA GLY A 48 -2.66 22.04 5.20
C GLY A 48 -3.83 21.07 5.08
N THR A 49 -4.90 21.51 4.40
CA THR A 49 -6.12 20.70 4.26
C THR A 49 -5.85 19.39 3.51
N PRO A 50 -6.09 18.21 4.11
CA PRO A 50 -5.96 16.92 3.41
C PRO A 50 -6.89 16.85 2.19
N PRO A 51 -6.56 16.07 1.14
CA PRO A 51 -7.45 15.86 -0.01
C PRO A 51 -8.84 15.36 0.38
N ALA A 52 -9.84 15.67 -0.46
CA ALA A 52 -11.22 15.24 -0.19
C ALA A 52 -11.34 13.73 0.05
N PRO A 53 -10.70 12.83 -0.73
CA PRO A 53 -10.74 11.40 -0.45
C PRO A 53 -10.27 11.00 0.95
N VAL A 54 -9.18 11.61 1.44
CA VAL A 54 -8.63 11.33 2.79
C VAL A 54 -9.58 11.83 3.87
N ARG A 55 -10.15 13.03 3.69
CA ARG A 55 -11.13 13.58 4.66
C ARG A 55 -12.39 12.72 4.73
N GLN A 56 -12.88 12.24 3.60
CA GLN A 56 -14.05 11.36 3.54
C GLN A 56 -13.77 10.00 4.20
N ALA A 57 -12.59 9.43 3.96
CA ALA A 57 -12.18 8.21 4.65
C ALA A 57 -12.04 8.42 6.17
N ALA A 58 -11.50 9.56 6.61
CA ALA A 58 -11.44 9.91 8.03
C ALA A 58 -12.83 10.03 8.66
N VAL A 59 -13.79 10.65 7.96
CA VAL A 59 -15.18 10.75 8.40
C VAL A 59 -15.79 9.36 8.61
N GLN A 60 -15.67 8.49 7.61
CA GLN A 60 -16.18 7.12 7.71
C GLN A 60 -15.50 6.35 8.85
N ALA A 61 -14.18 6.49 9.03
CA ALA A 61 -13.46 5.87 10.14
C ALA A 61 -13.97 6.34 11.51
N LEU A 62 -14.30 7.62 11.68
CA LEU A 62 -14.88 8.13 12.94
C LEU A 62 -16.29 7.57 13.21
N ILE A 63 -17.10 7.42 12.17
CA ILE A 63 -18.43 6.81 12.29
C ILE A 63 -18.29 5.31 12.62
N PHE A 64 -17.33 4.62 11.99
CA PHE A 64 -17.02 3.22 12.29
C PHE A 64 -16.64 3.02 13.77
N GLU A 65 -15.87 3.94 14.35
CA GLU A 65 -15.50 3.90 15.77
C GLU A 65 -16.61 4.29 16.75
N GLY A 66 -17.76 4.78 16.26
CA GLY A 66 -18.80 5.37 17.08
C GLY A 66 -18.38 6.68 17.76
N LEU A 67 -17.32 7.34 17.25
CA LEU A 67 -16.87 8.65 17.75
C LEU A 67 -17.72 9.79 17.20
N ALA A 68 -18.35 9.58 16.04
CA ALA A 68 -19.30 10.50 15.44
C ALA A 68 -20.59 9.75 15.07
N ALA A 69 -21.74 10.40 15.30
CA ALA A 69 -23.04 9.83 14.93
C ALA A 69 -23.33 9.95 13.43
N ASP A 70 -22.76 10.97 12.78
CA ASP A 70 -23.03 11.31 11.39
C ASP A 70 -21.84 12.07 10.75
N VAL A 71 -21.96 12.30 9.44
CA VAL A 71 -20.95 12.99 8.63
C VAL A 71 -20.68 14.42 9.13
N PRO A 72 -21.68 15.28 9.43
CA PRO A 72 -21.42 16.61 10.01
C PRO A 72 -20.64 16.58 11.32
N THR A 73 -21.00 15.68 12.24
CA THR A 73 -20.30 15.53 13.53
C THR A 73 -18.86 15.08 13.31
N ALA A 74 -18.63 14.12 12.42
CA ALA A 74 -17.28 13.64 12.10
C ALA A 74 -16.40 14.75 11.50
N HIS A 75 -16.96 15.59 10.62
CA HIS A 75 -16.26 16.76 10.09
C HIS A 75 -15.91 17.77 11.19
N ALA A 76 -16.82 18.01 12.14
CA ALA A 76 -16.57 18.91 13.26
C ALA A 76 -15.40 18.41 14.12
N LEU A 77 -15.35 17.11 14.45
CA LEU A 77 -14.26 16.51 15.24
C LEU A 77 -12.89 16.67 14.57
N LEU A 78 -12.83 16.53 13.24
CA LEU A 78 -11.61 16.77 12.46
C LEU A 78 -11.23 18.25 12.45
N ALA A 79 -12.20 19.15 12.34
CA ALA A 79 -11.96 20.59 12.27
C ALA A 79 -11.45 21.18 13.60
N ILE A 80 -11.95 20.69 14.74
CA ILE A 80 -11.54 21.15 16.07
C ILE A 80 -10.31 20.40 16.62
N GLY A 81 -9.82 19.39 15.91
CA GLY A 81 -8.61 18.64 16.26
C GLY A 81 -8.80 17.56 17.34
N GLU A 82 -10.03 17.24 17.73
CA GLU A 82 -10.32 16.10 18.62
C GLU A 82 -9.98 14.76 17.95
N ALA A 83 -10.21 14.67 16.64
CA ALA A 83 -9.68 13.63 15.79
C ALA A 83 -8.52 14.19 14.94
N ARG A 84 -7.37 13.53 14.96
CA ARG A 84 -6.16 13.99 14.27
C ARG A 84 -5.59 12.95 13.32
N LEU A 85 -5.11 13.42 12.19
CA LEU A 85 -4.42 12.63 11.18
C LEU A 85 -2.92 12.56 11.50
N ALA A 86 -2.32 11.37 11.35
CA ALA A 86 -0.88 11.16 11.46
C ALA A 86 -0.37 10.20 10.37
N PRO A 87 0.87 10.34 9.87
CA PRO A 87 1.46 9.41 8.93
C PRO A 87 1.50 7.99 9.50
N ALA A 88 0.98 7.01 8.76
CA ALA A 88 0.91 5.62 9.20
C ALA A 88 2.31 5.02 9.44
N GLN A 89 3.26 5.32 8.55
CA GLN A 89 4.58 4.69 8.54
C GLN A 89 5.44 5.11 9.74
N ASP A 90 5.16 6.25 10.36
CA ASP A 90 5.82 6.68 11.61
C ASP A 90 5.44 5.79 12.80
N HIS A 91 4.39 4.99 12.66
CA HIS A 91 3.93 4.01 13.64
C HIS A 91 4.12 2.55 13.17
N GLY A 92 4.88 2.33 12.09
CA GLY A 92 5.06 0.99 11.50
C GLY A 92 3.85 0.44 10.76
N VAL A 93 2.87 1.29 10.47
CA VAL A 93 1.68 0.94 9.69
C VAL A 93 1.86 1.43 8.26
N VAL A 94 1.41 0.67 7.28
CA VAL A 94 1.24 1.12 5.89
C VAL A 94 -0.22 1.03 5.49
N THR A 95 -0.73 2.01 4.77
CA THR A 95 -2.14 2.06 4.36
C THR A 95 -2.32 2.39 2.88
N PRO A 96 -3.22 1.71 2.14
CA PRO A 96 -3.37 1.89 0.71
C PRO A 96 -4.23 3.12 0.38
N LEU A 97 -3.84 3.85 -0.67
CA LEU A 97 -4.65 4.95 -1.23
C LEU A 97 -5.14 5.93 -0.14
N ALA A 98 -6.43 6.28 -0.16
CA ALA A 98 -7.04 7.20 0.80
C ALA A 98 -7.43 6.54 2.14
N GLN A 99 -7.16 5.24 2.33
CA GLN A 99 -7.55 4.51 3.53
C GLN A 99 -6.99 5.20 4.78
N VAL A 100 -7.91 5.57 5.67
CA VAL A 100 -7.58 6.04 7.01
C VAL A 100 -7.77 4.89 7.99
N VAL A 101 -6.78 4.66 8.87
CA VAL A 101 -6.81 3.57 9.85
C VAL A 101 -7.18 4.11 11.24
N SER A 102 -8.24 3.57 11.84
CA SER A 102 -8.71 3.94 13.19
C SER A 102 -8.46 2.84 14.23
N ALA A 103 -8.59 3.22 15.52
CA ALA A 103 -9.15 2.38 16.58
C ALA A 103 -9.10 0.86 16.43
N SER A 104 -10.23 0.40 15.94
CA SER A 104 -10.76 -0.94 16.04
C SER A 104 -10.61 -1.68 14.71
N MET A 105 -9.98 -1.05 13.70
CA MET A 105 -9.78 -1.66 12.40
C MET A 105 -8.85 -2.89 12.49
N PRO A 106 -9.15 -3.96 11.74
CA PRO A 106 -8.36 -5.18 11.69
C PRO A 106 -7.05 -4.92 10.94
N MET A 107 -5.92 -5.23 11.57
CA MET A 107 -4.59 -5.08 11.01
C MET A 107 -3.99 -6.45 10.74
N ALA A 108 -3.51 -6.68 9.51
CA ALA A 108 -2.57 -7.76 9.25
C ALA A 108 -1.29 -7.51 10.05
N VAL A 109 -0.89 -8.50 10.86
CA VAL A 109 0.36 -8.48 11.62
C VAL A 109 1.39 -9.29 10.85
N VAL A 110 2.40 -8.64 10.28
CA VAL A 110 3.46 -9.30 9.49
C VAL A 110 4.80 -9.11 10.16
N GLY A 111 5.58 -10.18 10.28
CA GLY A 111 6.90 -10.14 10.89
C GLY A 111 7.87 -11.19 10.35
N ASP A 112 9.14 -11.00 10.65
CA ASP A 112 10.25 -11.88 10.24
C ASP A 112 11.03 -12.45 11.44
N GLY A 113 10.47 -12.30 12.65
CA GLY A 113 11.10 -12.67 13.92
C GLY A 113 12.02 -11.60 14.52
N ARG A 114 12.36 -10.54 13.76
CA ARG A 114 13.16 -9.40 14.22
C ARG A 114 12.35 -8.11 14.26
N GLN A 115 11.52 -7.91 13.24
CA GLN A 115 10.67 -6.75 13.09
C GLN A 115 9.23 -7.16 12.86
N THR A 116 8.35 -6.19 13.05
CA THR A 116 6.92 -6.31 12.72
C THR A 116 6.46 -5.02 12.07
N ALA A 117 5.57 -5.17 11.10
CA ALA A 117 4.85 -4.09 10.46
C ALA A 117 3.38 -4.49 10.29
N TRP A 118 2.54 -3.48 10.06
CA TRP A 118 1.10 -3.66 10.02
C TRP A 118 0.48 -2.97 8.81
N ALA A 119 -0.63 -3.52 8.34
CA ALA A 119 -1.47 -2.89 7.34
C ALA A 119 -2.94 -3.25 7.59
N PRO A 120 -3.92 -2.38 7.28
CA PRO A 120 -5.33 -2.72 7.47
C PRO A 120 -5.74 -3.86 6.54
N LEU A 121 -6.66 -4.72 6.96
CA LEU A 121 -7.41 -5.56 6.03
C LEU A 121 -8.40 -4.69 5.24
N VAL A 122 -8.66 -5.03 3.98
CA VAL A 122 -9.46 -4.21 3.06
C VAL A 122 -10.71 -4.94 2.56
N GLU A 123 -11.74 -4.16 2.26
CA GLU A 123 -13.13 -4.57 1.97
C GLU A 123 -13.36 -5.13 0.56
N GLY A 124 -12.34 -5.09 -0.30
CA GLY A 124 -12.38 -5.55 -1.69
C GLY A 124 -12.58 -4.43 -2.72
N PRO A 125 -13.33 -4.66 -3.82
CA PRO A 125 -13.60 -3.65 -4.85
C PRO A 125 -14.52 -2.53 -4.32
N PRO A 126 -14.68 -1.40 -5.02
CA PRO A 126 -15.62 -0.36 -4.63
C PRO A 126 -17.06 -0.90 -4.41
N PRO A 127 -17.86 -0.32 -3.49
CA PRO A 127 -17.46 0.66 -2.48
C PRO A 127 -16.54 0.07 -1.40
N ALA A 128 -15.51 0.82 -1.01
CA ALA A 128 -14.57 0.48 0.05
C ALA A 128 -13.90 1.76 0.57
N LEU A 129 -13.51 1.77 1.84
CA LEU A 129 -13.02 2.97 2.51
C LEU A 129 -11.76 3.56 1.84
N ARG A 130 -10.87 2.70 1.32
CA ARG A 130 -9.63 3.07 0.63
C ARG A 130 -9.79 3.95 -0.61
N PHE A 131 -11.00 4.03 -1.19
CA PHE A 131 -11.27 4.86 -2.35
C PHE A 131 -11.76 6.27 -1.99
N GLY A 132 -12.01 6.54 -0.71
CA GLY A 132 -12.27 7.89 -0.20
C GLY A 132 -13.56 8.53 -0.71
N THR A 133 -14.64 7.76 -0.81
CA THR A 133 -16.01 8.29 -0.99
C THR A 133 -16.72 8.35 0.37
N LEU A 134 -17.97 8.85 0.42
CA LEU A 134 -18.87 8.75 1.58
C LEU A 134 -19.94 7.66 1.41
N ASP A 135 -19.69 6.66 0.56
CA ASP A 135 -20.63 5.55 0.35
C ASP A 135 -20.79 4.73 1.65
N ALA A 136 -22.00 4.73 2.20
CA ALA A 136 -22.32 4.04 3.44
C ALA A 136 -22.09 2.51 3.36
N GLY A 137 -22.15 1.92 2.16
CA GLY A 137 -21.86 0.50 1.93
C GLY A 137 -20.40 0.13 2.24
N ALA A 138 -19.48 1.09 2.26
CA ALA A 138 -18.11 0.84 2.69
C ALA A 138 -18.03 0.49 4.20
N LEU A 139 -18.84 1.13 5.05
CA LEU A 139 -18.85 0.84 6.50
C LEU A 139 -19.33 -0.58 6.81
N ASP A 140 -20.36 -1.06 6.10
CA ASP A 140 -20.86 -2.41 6.31
C ASP A 140 -19.83 -3.47 5.88
N ARG A 141 -19.13 -3.23 4.77
CA ARG A 141 -18.03 -4.09 4.36
C ARG A 141 -16.83 -4.02 5.29
N LEU A 142 -16.53 -2.84 5.86
CA LEU A 142 -15.48 -2.66 6.85
C LEU A 142 -15.79 -3.46 8.13
N ARG A 143 -17.04 -3.44 8.60
CA ARG A 143 -17.49 -4.29 9.71
C ARG A 143 -17.36 -5.78 9.37
N ALA A 144 -17.77 -6.18 8.18
CA ALA A 144 -17.66 -7.56 7.74
C ALA A 144 -16.21 -8.07 7.69
N ILE A 145 -15.27 -7.28 7.13
CA ILE A 145 -13.85 -7.65 7.08
C ILE A 145 -13.21 -7.62 8.48
N THR A 146 -13.70 -6.75 9.38
CA THR A 146 -13.30 -6.73 10.80
C THR A 146 -13.66 -8.04 11.50
N THR A 147 -14.92 -8.48 11.36
CA THR A 147 -15.38 -9.76 11.90
C THR A 147 -14.60 -10.93 11.29
N LEU A 148 -14.48 -11.00 9.96
CA LEU A 148 -13.75 -12.08 9.29
C LEU A 148 -12.28 -12.12 9.71
N GLY A 149 -11.63 -10.96 9.79
CA GLY A 149 -10.24 -10.82 10.22
C GLY A 149 -10.00 -11.29 11.66
N LEU A 150 -10.73 -10.71 12.60
CA LEU A 150 -10.48 -10.92 14.03
C LEU A 150 -11.02 -12.26 14.54
N GLU A 151 -12.17 -12.72 14.03
CA GLU A 151 -12.84 -13.91 14.55
C GLU A 151 -12.49 -15.18 13.78
N ARG A 152 -12.15 -15.07 12.48
CA ARG A 152 -11.93 -16.24 11.62
C ARG A 152 -10.49 -16.40 11.18
N LEU A 153 -9.84 -15.32 10.74
CA LEU A 153 -8.44 -15.40 10.27
C LEU A 153 -7.43 -15.42 11.42
N ALA A 154 -7.59 -14.56 12.43
CA ALA A 154 -6.64 -14.46 13.55
C ALA A 154 -6.38 -15.83 14.24
N PRO A 155 -7.41 -16.63 14.60
CA PRO A 155 -7.16 -17.93 15.24
C PRO A 155 -6.42 -18.93 14.34
N LEU A 156 -6.64 -18.88 13.02
CA LEU A 156 -5.96 -19.74 12.05
C LEU A 156 -4.48 -19.35 11.92
N LEU A 157 -4.20 -18.05 11.80
CA LEU A 157 -2.84 -17.53 11.63
C LEU A 157 -1.96 -17.78 12.87
N ARG A 158 -2.53 -17.67 14.07
CA ARG A 158 -1.79 -18.01 15.31
C ARG A 158 -1.40 -19.48 15.39
N GLN A 159 -2.15 -20.37 14.74
CA GLN A 159 -1.82 -21.80 14.68
C GLN A 159 -0.84 -22.09 13.53
N GLN A 160 -1.04 -21.44 12.39
CA GLN A 160 -0.25 -21.65 11.19
C GLN A 160 -0.02 -20.31 10.46
N PRO A 161 1.06 -19.58 10.80
CA PRO A 161 1.43 -18.38 10.07
C PRO A 161 1.72 -18.66 8.59
N VAL A 162 1.33 -17.75 7.71
CA VAL A 162 1.50 -17.91 6.25
C VAL A 162 2.87 -17.39 5.82
N ALA A 163 3.60 -18.17 5.02
CA ALA A 163 4.88 -17.77 4.46
C ALA A 163 4.71 -16.90 3.21
N LEU A 164 5.21 -15.67 3.26
CA LEU A 164 5.01 -14.69 2.18
C LEU A 164 6.05 -14.76 1.07
N GLY A 165 7.30 -15.17 1.37
CA GLY A 165 8.32 -15.40 0.34
C GLY A 165 7.87 -16.34 -0.79
N PRO A 166 7.39 -17.57 -0.47
CA PRO A 166 6.86 -18.48 -1.49
C PRO A 166 5.63 -17.97 -2.23
N VAL A 167 4.78 -17.16 -1.58
CA VAL A 167 3.63 -16.51 -2.23
C VAL A 167 4.11 -15.54 -3.30
N ILE A 168 5.08 -14.69 -2.96
CA ILE A 168 5.64 -13.69 -3.86
C ILE A 168 6.39 -14.37 -5.01
N GLU A 169 7.22 -15.37 -4.72
CA GLU A 169 7.97 -16.13 -5.73
C GLU A 169 7.03 -16.77 -6.76
N HIS A 170 5.98 -17.46 -6.31
CA HIS A 170 5.00 -18.07 -7.19
C HIS A 170 4.25 -17.02 -8.03
N ALA A 171 3.83 -15.92 -7.40
CA ALA A 171 3.14 -14.83 -8.09
C ALA A 171 3.99 -14.22 -9.22
N LEU A 172 5.27 -13.94 -8.94
CA LEU A 172 6.23 -13.44 -9.93
C LEU A 172 6.47 -14.43 -11.07
N GLY A 173 6.48 -15.74 -10.79
CA GLY A 173 6.62 -16.78 -11.82
C GLY A 173 5.42 -16.90 -12.76
N GLU A 174 4.23 -16.48 -12.31
CA GLU A 174 2.94 -16.74 -12.96
C GLU A 174 2.22 -15.47 -13.46
N GLY A 175 2.94 -14.34 -13.61
CA GLY A 175 2.40 -13.16 -14.28
C GLY A 175 1.93 -12.02 -13.39
N ASP A 176 2.13 -12.09 -12.08
CA ASP A 176 1.84 -11.00 -11.12
C ASP A 176 3.13 -10.22 -10.79
N GLU A 177 3.01 -8.91 -10.58
CA GLU A 177 4.09 -8.07 -10.02
C GLU A 177 3.84 -7.70 -8.55
N CYS A 178 2.79 -8.28 -7.95
CA CYS A 178 2.45 -8.17 -6.53
C CYS A 178 1.96 -6.78 -6.05
N HIS A 179 1.60 -5.85 -6.94
CA HIS A 179 1.03 -4.55 -6.59
C HIS A 179 -0.21 -4.21 -7.44
N GLY A 180 -0.06 -4.02 -8.75
CA GLY A 180 -1.16 -3.78 -9.69
C GLY A 180 -1.93 -5.04 -10.10
N ARG A 181 -1.27 -6.20 -10.09
CA ARG A 181 -1.83 -7.54 -10.29
C ARG A 181 -1.42 -8.44 -9.14
N THR A 182 -2.43 -8.95 -8.42
CA THR A 182 -2.26 -9.70 -7.17
C THR A 182 -3.10 -10.98 -7.14
N GLY A 183 -3.66 -11.38 -8.28
CA GLY A 183 -4.59 -12.51 -8.37
C GLY A 183 -3.93 -13.83 -8.03
N VAL A 184 -2.75 -14.10 -8.60
CA VAL A 184 -1.98 -15.31 -8.31
C VAL A 184 -1.48 -15.27 -6.87
N ALA A 185 -0.95 -14.13 -6.42
CA ALA A 185 -0.50 -13.95 -5.03
C ALA A 185 -1.63 -14.27 -4.04
N ASN A 186 -2.86 -13.82 -4.32
CA ASN A 186 -4.01 -14.06 -3.46
C ASN A 186 -4.36 -15.56 -3.39
N GLN A 187 -4.37 -16.25 -4.52
CA GLN A 187 -4.63 -17.70 -4.55
C GLN A 187 -3.54 -18.48 -3.82
N ALA A 188 -2.27 -18.14 -4.01
CA ALA A 188 -1.15 -18.79 -3.33
C ALA A 188 -1.19 -18.58 -1.81
N LEU A 189 -1.58 -17.39 -1.36
CA LEU A 189 -1.81 -17.11 0.06
C LEU A 189 -2.96 -17.94 0.62
N LEU A 190 -4.10 -17.98 -0.07
CA LEU A 190 -5.26 -18.75 0.39
C LEU A 190 -4.98 -20.26 0.43
N ALA A 191 -4.16 -20.79 -0.48
CA ALA A 191 -3.76 -22.19 -0.49
C ALA A 191 -3.02 -22.63 0.79
N GLN A 192 -2.33 -21.70 1.48
CA GLN A 192 -1.66 -21.99 2.75
C GLN A 192 -2.62 -21.98 3.96
N LEU A 193 -3.82 -21.43 3.82
CA LEU A 193 -4.86 -21.41 4.87
C LEU A 193 -5.74 -22.65 4.78
N ALA A 194 -5.18 -23.84 5.01
CA ALA A 194 -5.89 -25.12 4.79
C ALA A 194 -7.21 -25.26 5.57
N SER A 195 -7.27 -24.72 6.79
CA SER A 195 -8.46 -24.81 7.66
C SER A 195 -9.46 -23.65 7.50
N LEU A 196 -9.26 -22.76 6.51
CA LEU A 196 -10.23 -21.72 6.19
C LEU A 196 -11.50 -22.34 5.60
N ALA A 197 -12.67 -21.97 6.13
CA ALA A 197 -13.97 -22.41 5.64
C ALA A 197 -14.16 -22.05 4.16
N ASP A 198 -14.83 -22.93 3.41
CA ASP A 198 -15.01 -22.76 1.95
C ASP A 198 -15.73 -21.45 1.58
N SER A 199 -16.73 -21.05 2.37
CA SER A 199 -17.44 -19.77 2.14
C SER A 199 -16.51 -18.56 2.27
N ASP A 200 -15.62 -18.56 3.26
CA ASP A 200 -14.63 -17.50 3.45
C ASP A 200 -13.54 -17.55 2.38
N ARG A 201 -13.13 -18.75 1.96
CA ARG A 201 -12.19 -18.93 0.84
C ARG A 201 -12.75 -18.36 -0.46
N VAL A 202 -14.01 -18.66 -0.78
CA VAL A 202 -14.70 -18.12 -1.97
C VAL A 202 -14.80 -16.60 -1.89
N LEU A 203 -15.15 -16.06 -0.72
CA LEU A 203 -15.23 -14.61 -0.49
C LEU A 203 -13.88 -13.93 -0.74
N LEU A 204 -12.80 -14.43 -0.15
CA LEU A 204 -11.47 -13.85 -0.30
C LEU A 204 -10.89 -14.06 -1.71
N ALA A 205 -11.18 -15.19 -2.35
CA ALA A 205 -10.79 -15.46 -3.73
C ALA A 205 -11.48 -14.48 -4.72
N GLY A 206 -12.73 -14.09 -4.44
CA GLY A 206 -13.47 -13.08 -5.18
C GLY A 206 -12.94 -11.65 -5.02
N SER A 207 -11.98 -11.44 -4.12
CA SER A 207 -11.30 -10.17 -3.89
C SER A 207 -9.78 -10.30 -4.10
N PRO A 208 -9.28 -10.33 -5.36
CA PRO A 208 -7.86 -10.49 -5.65
C PRO A 208 -6.95 -9.46 -4.95
N GLY A 209 -7.48 -8.28 -4.63
CA GLY A 209 -6.76 -7.23 -3.91
C GLY A 209 -6.63 -7.44 -2.40
N PHE A 210 -7.20 -8.52 -1.83
CA PHE A 210 -7.12 -8.79 -0.39
C PHE A 210 -5.67 -8.98 0.09
N VAL A 211 -4.87 -9.75 -0.65
CA VAL A 211 -3.45 -9.99 -0.35
C VAL A 211 -2.58 -8.73 -0.39
N LEU A 212 -3.02 -7.66 -1.07
CA LEU A 212 -2.21 -6.47 -1.33
C LEU A 212 -1.64 -5.87 -0.03
N THR A 213 -2.49 -5.61 0.97
CA THR A 213 -2.04 -4.97 2.21
C THR A 213 -1.16 -5.88 3.07
N ILE A 214 -1.34 -7.20 2.96
CA ILE A 214 -0.45 -8.18 3.60
C ILE A 214 0.95 -8.11 2.98
N LEU A 215 1.05 -8.00 1.65
CA LEU A 215 2.34 -7.81 0.97
C LEU A 215 2.94 -6.43 1.28
N MET A 216 2.11 -5.38 1.38
CA MET A 216 2.57 -4.06 1.83
C MET A 216 3.21 -4.13 3.21
N ALA A 217 2.59 -4.84 4.16
CA ALA A 217 3.16 -5.04 5.49
C ALA A 217 4.46 -5.86 5.44
N ALA A 218 4.60 -6.82 4.52
CA ALA A 218 5.87 -7.53 4.31
C ALA A 218 7.00 -6.61 3.83
N ALA A 219 6.71 -5.74 2.86
CA ALA A 219 7.64 -4.72 2.38
C ALA A 219 8.01 -3.71 3.47
N ALA A 220 7.01 -3.24 4.24
CA ALA A 220 7.27 -2.38 5.39
C ALA A 220 8.14 -3.06 6.46
N CYS A 221 7.91 -4.35 6.73
CA CYS A 221 8.75 -5.15 7.63
C CYS A 221 10.20 -5.22 7.16
N GLN A 222 10.41 -5.42 5.85
CA GLN A 222 11.75 -5.41 5.24
C GLN A 222 12.44 -4.05 5.42
N LEU A 223 11.76 -2.92 5.11
CA LEU A 223 12.34 -1.59 5.30
C LEU A 223 12.70 -1.31 6.77
N ARG A 224 11.85 -1.73 7.71
CA ARG A 224 12.10 -1.61 9.16
C ARG A 224 13.25 -2.49 9.66
N GLY A 225 13.55 -3.58 8.96
CA GLY A 225 14.69 -4.47 9.26
C GLY A 225 16.05 -3.86 8.94
N ARG A 226 16.07 -2.72 8.26
CA ARG A 226 17.30 -2.02 7.83
C ARG A 226 17.70 -0.95 8.83
N THR A 227 18.96 -0.55 8.76
CA THR A 227 19.54 0.55 9.55
C THR A 227 19.96 1.74 8.70
N GLN A 228 19.88 1.62 7.37
CA GLN A 228 20.28 2.62 6.39
C GLN A 228 19.34 2.59 5.17
N GLY A 229 19.33 3.70 4.42
CA GLY A 229 18.45 3.89 3.27
C GLY A 229 17.03 4.23 3.70
N ILE A 230 16.06 3.82 2.89
CA ILE A 230 14.64 4.18 3.04
C ILE A 230 14.03 3.49 4.27
N ALA A 231 13.42 4.28 5.15
CA ALA A 231 12.62 3.83 6.28
C ALA A 231 11.11 3.91 6.00
N ALA A 232 10.69 4.90 5.20
CA ALA A 232 9.30 5.10 4.81
C ALA A 232 9.20 5.71 3.41
N VAL A 233 8.15 5.40 2.65
CA VAL A 233 7.91 5.95 1.31
C VAL A 233 6.43 5.87 0.91
N GLY A 234 5.88 6.94 0.35
CA GLY A 234 4.48 6.96 -0.06
C GLY A 234 3.96 8.34 -0.46
N GLY A 235 2.72 8.37 -0.94
CA GLY A 235 2.02 9.59 -1.33
C GLY A 235 0.80 9.86 -0.45
N ASN A 236 0.48 11.13 -0.22
CA ASN A 236 -0.73 11.55 0.50
C ASN A 236 -1.76 12.25 -0.42
N GLY A 237 -1.55 12.22 -1.74
CA GLY A 237 -2.39 12.87 -2.75
C GLY A 237 -2.01 14.32 -3.06
N LEU A 238 -1.23 14.99 -2.19
CA LEU A 238 -0.66 16.32 -2.42
C LEU A 238 0.87 16.29 -2.56
N ARG A 239 1.50 15.40 -1.79
CA ARG A 239 2.95 15.23 -1.69
C ARG A 239 3.29 13.75 -1.81
N PHE A 240 4.35 13.45 -2.53
CA PHE A 240 4.98 12.14 -2.53
C PHE A 240 6.36 12.28 -1.89
N GLY A 241 6.72 11.34 -1.02
CA GLY A 241 7.94 11.48 -0.25
C GLY A 241 8.51 10.18 0.28
N LEU A 242 9.71 10.30 0.84
CA LEU A 242 10.40 9.25 1.55
C LEU A 242 11.03 9.80 2.84
N ARG A 243 11.31 8.93 3.79
CA ARG A 243 12.10 9.22 4.98
C ARG A 243 13.21 8.20 5.10
N LEU A 244 14.43 8.65 5.40
CA LEU A 244 15.57 7.75 5.59
C LEU A 244 15.69 7.29 7.04
N HIS A 245 16.38 6.17 7.24
CA HIS A 245 16.76 5.72 8.58
C HIS A 245 17.64 6.76 9.27
N GLY A 246 17.33 7.06 10.53
CA GLY A 246 18.03 8.09 11.32
C GLY A 246 17.47 9.51 11.15
N GLU A 247 16.59 9.75 10.18
CA GLU A 247 15.99 11.06 9.96
C GLU A 247 14.59 11.19 10.61
N PRO A 248 14.30 12.34 11.22
CA PRO A 248 12.98 12.61 11.80
C PRO A 248 11.95 13.11 10.77
N ALA A 249 12.41 13.71 9.67
CA ALA A 249 11.57 14.41 8.71
C ALA A 249 11.47 13.66 7.38
N TRP A 250 10.36 13.88 6.66
CA TRP A 250 10.16 13.37 5.32
C TRP A 250 10.75 14.33 4.28
N HIS A 251 11.48 13.78 3.31
CA HIS A 251 11.77 14.44 2.05
C HIS A 251 10.55 14.29 1.14
N SER A 252 10.07 15.37 0.52
CA SER A 252 8.89 15.29 -0.34
C SER A 252 8.94 16.25 -1.52
N VAL A 253 8.18 15.89 -2.56
CA VAL A 253 7.92 16.68 -3.76
C VAL A 253 6.41 16.73 -4.00
N PRO A 254 5.89 17.69 -4.80
CA PRO A 254 4.48 17.69 -5.18
C PRO A 254 4.09 16.35 -5.83
N ALA A 255 2.98 15.76 -5.39
CA ALA A 255 2.44 14.56 -6.01
C ALA A 255 1.66 14.94 -7.27
N THR A 256 2.09 14.44 -8.43
CA THR A 256 1.31 14.54 -9.67
C THR A 256 0.39 13.33 -9.83
N PRO A 257 -0.70 13.44 -10.60
CA PRO A 257 -1.56 12.30 -10.87
C PRO A 257 -0.81 11.15 -11.57
N PRO A 258 -1.11 9.88 -11.27
CA PRO A 258 -0.55 8.76 -12.01
C PRO A 258 -1.03 8.77 -13.48
N GLN A 259 -0.17 8.25 -14.37
CA GLN A 259 -0.44 8.12 -15.79
C GLN A 259 -0.91 6.71 -16.11
N GLY A 260 -2.06 6.57 -16.76
CA GLY A 260 -2.61 5.27 -17.10
C GLY A 260 -4.05 5.32 -17.59
N LEU A 261 -4.64 4.14 -17.72
CA LEU A 261 -5.98 3.96 -18.26
C LEU A 261 -7.04 4.47 -17.29
N ARG A 262 -7.95 5.31 -17.81
CA ARG A 262 -9.17 5.72 -17.11
C ARG A 262 -10.25 4.65 -17.27
N LEU A 263 -11.02 4.43 -16.22
CA LEU A 263 -12.21 3.58 -16.27
C LEU A 263 -13.28 4.23 -17.18
N PRO A 264 -14.18 3.43 -17.78
CA PRO A 264 -15.28 3.95 -18.59
C PRO A 264 -16.07 5.02 -17.85
N GLY A 265 -16.34 6.15 -18.51
CA GLY A 265 -17.09 7.28 -17.93
C GLY A 265 -16.24 8.31 -17.15
N HIS A 266 -14.94 8.07 -16.94
CA HIS A 266 -14.09 8.94 -16.12
C HIS A 266 -12.95 9.65 -16.88
N ALA A 267 -13.05 9.78 -18.20
CA ALA A 267 -12.04 10.44 -19.02
C ALA A 267 -11.83 11.92 -18.64
N ALA A 268 -12.91 12.62 -18.23
CA ALA A 268 -12.88 14.02 -17.83
C ALA A 268 -12.76 14.23 -16.31
N THR A 269 -12.77 13.16 -15.50
CA THR A 269 -12.66 13.29 -14.04
C THR A 269 -11.25 13.76 -13.66
N THR A 270 -11.18 14.77 -12.80
CA THR A 270 -9.90 15.28 -12.31
C THR A 270 -9.26 14.24 -11.39
N ALA A 271 -8.06 13.79 -11.73
CA ALA A 271 -7.34 12.81 -10.93
C ALA A 271 -6.59 13.47 -9.78
N LEU A 272 -6.63 12.84 -8.61
CA LEU A 272 -5.80 13.17 -7.47
C LEU A 272 -4.33 12.84 -7.78
N GLY A 273 -3.40 13.55 -7.12
CA GLY A 273 -2.00 13.19 -7.10
C GLY A 273 -1.74 11.79 -6.54
N ALA A 274 -0.54 11.25 -6.77
CA ALA A 274 -0.13 9.97 -6.22
C ALA A 274 -0.41 9.85 -4.70
N ILE A 275 -1.10 8.77 -4.32
CA ILE A 275 -1.59 8.54 -2.97
C ILE A 275 -1.48 7.06 -2.59
N GLY A 276 -1.09 6.78 -1.34
CA GLY A 276 -0.97 5.45 -0.78
C GLY A 276 0.46 5.11 -0.35
N ASP A 277 0.57 4.30 0.71
CA ASP A 277 1.83 3.69 1.15
C ASP A 277 2.16 2.43 0.36
N SER A 278 1.30 2.00 -0.56
CA SER A 278 1.54 0.81 -1.37
C SER A 278 2.82 0.93 -2.22
N ALA A 279 3.34 2.14 -2.39
CA ALA A 279 4.67 2.42 -2.92
C ALA A 279 5.80 1.65 -2.24
N VAL A 280 5.64 1.23 -0.97
CA VAL A 280 6.61 0.36 -0.30
C VAL A 280 6.85 -0.95 -1.07
N LEU A 281 5.86 -1.47 -1.79
CA LEU A 281 6.02 -2.66 -2.63
C LEU A 281 7.00 -2.40 -3.77
N ASP A 282 6.80 -1.30 -4.52
CA ASP A 282 7.67 -0.95 -5.64
C ASP A 282 9.09 -0.64 -5.16
N PHE A 283 9.20 0.08 -4.05
CA PHE A 283 10.48 0.43 -3.44
C PHE A 283 11.19 -0.78 -2.80
N CYS A 284 10.48 -1.85 -2.48
CA CYS A 284 11.05 -3.14 -2.09
C CYS A 284 11.23 -4.11 -3.30
N GLY A 285 11.28 -3.57 -4.51
CA GLY A 285 11.66 -4.32 -5.70
C GLY A 285 10.54 -5.16 -6.30
N LEU A 286 9.30 -5.04 -5.82
CA LEU A 286 8.11 -5.60 -6.46
C LEU A 286 7.49 -4.53 -7.38
N GLY A 287 6.20 -4.67 -7.72
CA GLY A 287 5.45 -3.59 -8.34
C GLY A 287 6.02 -3.11 -9.67
N GLY A 288 6.18 -1.79 -9.81
CA GLY A 288 6.84 -1.12 -10.93
C GLY A 288 8.24 -1.64 -11.23
N GLN A 289 8.94 -2.17 -10.23
CA GLN A 289 10.29 -2.72 -10.36
C GLN A 289 10.30 -4.21 -10.74
N ALA A 290 9.14 -4.86 -10.73
CA ALA A 290 8.94 -6.25 -11.14
C ALA A 290 8.00 -6.37 -12.37
N LEU A 291 7.73 -5.26 -13.09
CA LEU A 291 6.82 -5.26 -14.25
C LEU A 291 7.18 -6.29 -15.34
N ALA A 292 8.46 -6.65 -15.49
CA ALA A 292 8.87 -7.69 -16.44
C ALA A 292 8.28 -9.09 -16.12
N ALA A 293 7.90 -9.33 -14.86
CA ALA A 293 7.17 -10.53 -14.44
C ALA A 293 5.67 -10.48 -14.83
N ALA A 294 5.13 -9.31 -15.20
CA ALA A 294 3.72 -9.10 -15.50
C ALA A 294 3.50 -8.62 -16.95
N PRO A 295 3.73 -9.47 -17.97
CA PRO A 295 3.63 -9.08 -19.38
C PRO A 295 2.25 -8.55 -19.76
N ALA A 296 1.18 -9.11 -19.20
CA ALA A 296 -0.18 -8.65 -19.43
C ALA A 296 -0.40 -7.20 -18.97
N LEU A 297 0.25 -6.78 -17.87
CA LEU A 297 0.17 -5.40 -17.39
C LEU A 297 1.02 -4.47 -18.26
N CYS A 298 2.19 -4.93 -18.71
CA CYS A 298 3.03 -4.20 -19.65
C CYS A 298 2.31 -3.93 -20.97
N ASP A 299 1.57 -4.91 -21.49
CA ASP A 299 0.79 -4.74 -22.71
C ASP A 299 -0.37 -3.76 -22.52
N GLU A 300 -1.08 -3.86 -21.40
CA GLU A 300 -2.17 -2.95 -21.06
C GLU A 300 -1.70 -1.49 -20.94
N TRP A 301 -0.52 -1.27 -20.33
CA TRP A 301 0.02 0.07 -20.08
C TRP A 301 1.06 0.52 -21.10
N ARG A 302 1.18 -0.18 -22.23
CA ARG A 302 2.21 0.06 -23.25
C ARG A 302 2.30 1.53 -23.69
N ALA A 303 1.17 2.23 -23.75
CA ALA A 303 1.11 3.64 -24.19
C ALA A 303 1.62 4.64 -23.15
N VAL A 304 1.71 4.26 -21.87
CA VAL A 304 2.10 5.14 -20.76
C VAL A 304 3.39 4.72 -20.07
N LEU A 305 3.83 3.48 -20.28
CA LEU A 305 5.08 2.99 -19.72
C LEU A 305 6.29 3.69 -20.38
N PRO A 306 7.31 4.06 -19.59
CA PRO A 306 8.48 4.74 -20.14
C PRO A 306 9.32 3.79 -20.99
N ALA A 307 9.95 4.33 -22.04
CA ALA A 307 10.80 3.55 -22.95
C ALA A 307 12.03 2.92 -22.26
N ASP A 308 12.45 3.47 -21.12
CA ASP A 308 13.57 3.00 -20.31
C ASP A 308 13.19 1.87 -19.33
N LEU A 309 11.94 1.37 -19.35
CA LEU A 309 11.49 0.29 -18.47
C LEU A 309 12.49 -0.88 -18.39
N PRO A 310 13.11 -1.34 -19.51
CA PRO A 310 14.03 -2.47 -19.45
C PRO A 310 15.29 -2.29 -18.60
N GLN A 311 15.75 -1.06 -18.41
CA GLN A 311 16.95 -0.77 -17.60
C GLN A 311 16.64 -0.25 -16.20
N ARG A 312 15.37 0.11 -15.94
CA ARG A 312 14.99 0.85 -14.73
C ARG A 312 15.25 0.09 -13.44
N ARG A 313 14.93 -1.22 -13.37
CA ARG A 313 15.21 -2.05 -12.19
C ARG A 313 16.71 -2.03 -11.84
N ALA A 314 17.56 -2.35 -12.81
CA ALA A 314 19.01 -2.39 -12.62
C ALA A 314 19.59 -1.02 -12.25
N ALA A 315 18.99 0.06 -12.75
CA ALA A 315 19.42 1.41 -12.43
C ALA A 315 19.11 1.80 -10.98
N VAL A 316 17.95 1.47 -10.42
CA VAL A 316 17.51 2.05 -9.13
C VAL A 316 17.48 1.07 -7.96
N VAL A 317 17.42 -0.24 -8.21
CA VAL A 317 17.36 -1.26 -7.14
C VAL A 317 18.77 -1.71 -6.79
N ASP A 318 19.09 -1.73 -5.50
CA ASP A 318 20.27 -2.41 -5.00
C ASP A 318 20.05 -3.92 -5.03
N GLU A 319 20.91 -4.62 -5.77
CA GLU A 319 20.78 -6.05 -6.04
C GLU A 319 20.87 -6.92 -4.78
N ALA A 320 21.70 -6.52 -3.82
CA ALA A 320 21.90 -7.29 -2.60
C ALA A 320 20.69 -7.22 -1.66
N SER A 321 20.06 -6.05 -1.55
CA SER A 321 18.91 -5.86 -0.67
C SER A 321 17.56 -6.06 -1.35
N GLY A 322 17.49 -5.94 -2.67
CA GLY A 322 16.23 -5.88 -3.42
C GLY A 322 15.44 -4.58 -3.22
N VAL A 323 16.02 -3.57 -2.57
CA VAL A 323 15.37 -2.29 -2.25
C VAL A 323 15.89 -1.19 -3.17
N VAL A 324 15.04 -0.23 -3.51
CA VAL A 324 15.43 0.98 -4.23
C VAL A 324 16.45 1.78 -3.40
N ASP A 325 17.56 2.15 -4.03
CA ASP A 325 18.59 3.02 -3.46
C ASP A 325 18.43 4.45 -4.02
N PRO A 326 18.09 5.44 -3.18
CA PRO A 326 18.00 6.84 -3.59
C PRO A 326 19.26 7.36 -4.30
N ALA A 327 20.45 6.95 -3.87
CA ALA A 327 21.70 7.40 -4.47
C ALA A 327 21.86 6.88 -5.90
N ARG A 328 21.42 5.65 -6.17
CA ARG A 328 21.41 5.08 -7.53
C ARG A 328 20.38 5.79 -8.42
N ALA A 329 19.18 6.04 -7.89
CA ALA A 329 18.15 6.79 -8.61
C ALA A 329 18.63 8.21 -9.00
N ALA A 330 19.30 8.90 -8.08
CA ALA A 330 19.93 10.20 -8.34
C ALA A 330 21.08 10.10 -9.36
N HIS A 331 21.98 9.13 -9.19
CA HIS A 331 23.14 8.94 -10.08
C HIS A 331 22.73 8.64 -11.52
N HIS A 332 21.79 7.71 -11.73
CA HIS A 332 21.33 7.32 -13.05
C HIS A 332 20.26 8.24 -13.64
N ARG A 333 19.79 9.23 -12.87
CA ARG A 333 18.69 10.13 -13.24
C ARG A 333 17.44 9.37 -13.68
N LEU A 334 17.13 8.29 -12.97
CA LEU A 334 15.96 7.45 -13.19
C LEU A 334 15.19 7.30 -11.89
N ALA A 335 13.93 7.71 -11.90
CA ALA A 335 13.05 7.50 -10.76
C ALA A 335 12.55 6.03 -10.75
N PRO A 336 12.35 5.40 -9.59
CA PRO A 336 11.59 4.15 -9.51
C PRO A 336 10.16 4.36 -10.02
N LEU A 337 9.58 3.34 -10.65
CA LEU A 337 8.17 3.37 -11.02
C LEU A 337 7.34 2.86 -9.84
N VAL A 338 6.20 3.50 -9.63
CA VAL A 338 5.22 3.13 -8.63
C VAL A 338 3.91 2.79 -9.33
N ASN A 339 3.46 1.55 -9.20
CA ASN A 339 2.15 1.17 -9.73
C ASN A 339 1.06 1.74 -8.82
N LEU A 340 0.04 2.40 -9.36
CA LEU A 340 -0.98 3.07 -8.56
C LEU A 340 -2.35 3.02 -9.20
N ALA A 341 -3.37 2.85 -8.36
CA ALA A 341 -4.74 3.22 -8.70
C ALA A 341 -4.88 4.75 -8.77
N ILE A 342 -5.79 5.21 -9.62
CA ILE A 342 -6.05 6.63 -9.85
C ILE A 342 -7.36 6.97 -9.17
N LEU A 343 -7.31 7.90 -8.21
CA LEU A 343 -8.50 8.38 -7.50
C LEU A 343 -9.01 9.69 -8.07
N ASP A 344 -10.31 9.91 -7.96
CA ASP A 344 -10.94 11.20 -8.16
C ASP A 344 -10.50 12.20 -7.08
N ALA A 345 -10.07 13.39 -7.50
CA ALA A 345 -9.66 14.46 -6.60
C ALA A 345 -10.80 15.04 -5.75
N ALA A 346 -12.04 15.01 -6.27
CA ALA A 346 -13.22 15.49 -5.53
C ALA A 346 -13.69 14.48 -4.47
N GLY A 347 -13.30 13.20 -4.60
CA GLY A 347 -13.75 12.10 -3.76
C GLY A 347 -15.23 11.74 -3.97
N GLU A 348 -15.77 12.00 -5.16
CA GLU A 348 -17.15 11.67 -5.50
C GLU A 348 -17.22 10.30 -6.18
N ALA A 349 -16.33 10.04 -7.14
CA ALA A 349 -16.31 8.80 -7.92
C ALA A 349 -15.42 7.70 -7.32
N GLY A 350 -14.50 8.05 -6.42
CA GLY A 350 -13.54 7.10 -5.85
C GLY A 350 -12.50 6.64 -6.89
N LEU A 351 -12.53 5.35 -7.25
CA LEU A 351 -11.60 4.77 -8.22
C LEU A 351 -11.97 5.17 -9.65
N ILE A 352 -11.05 5.80 -10.37
CA ILE A 352 -11.29 6.29 -11.75
C ILE A 352 -10.30 5.74 -12.78
N GLY A 353 -9.32 4.94 -12.38
CA GLY A 353 -8.32 4.39 -13.28
C GLY A 353 -7.20 3.65 -12.57
N ARG A 354 -6.22 3.21 -13.35
CA ARG A 354 -4.98 2.59 -12.87
C ARG A 354 -3.82 2.90 -13.81
N GLY A 355 -2.62 2.95 -13.27
CA GLY A 355 -1.43 3.26 -14.05
C GLY A 355 -0.16 3.23 -13.24
N CYS A 356 0.81 4.02 -13.70
CA CYS A 356 2.09 4.18 -13.06
C CYS A 356 2.37 5.64 -12.71
N PHE A 357 3.24 5.84 -11.73
CA PHE A 357 3.72 7.13 -11.29
C PHE A 357 5.24 7.07 -11.15
N ALA A 358 5.93 8.14 -11.55
CA ALA A 358 7.34 8.32 -11.29
C ALA A 358 7.49 9.62 -10.48
N PRO A 359 8.06 9.58 -9.27
CA PRO A 359 8.33 10.80 -8.50
C PRO A 359 9.36 11.68 -9.22
N ASP A 360 9.29 12.98 -8.95
CA ASP A 360 10.30 13.94 -9.42
C ASP A 360 11.69 13.55 -8.89
N LEU A 361 12.71 13.62 -9.75
CA LEU A 361 14.08 13.29 -9.40
C LEU A 361 14.65 14.15 -8.27
N ALA A 362 14.11 15.37 -8.08
CA ALA A 362 14.46 16.24 -6.96
C ALA A 362 14.28 15.55 -5.59
N LEU A 363 13.38 14.58 -5.48
CA LEU A 363 13.19 13.78 -4.26
C LEU A 363 14.46 12.99 -3.88
N PHE A 364 15.19 12.49 -4.88
CA PHE A 364 16.39 11.68 -4.66
C PHE A 364 17.64 12.56 -4.52
N ASP A 365 17.66 13.74 -5.14
CA ASP A 365 18.74 14.70 -4.98
C ASP A 365 18.84 15.19 -3.51
N THR A 366 17.71 15.37 -2.83
CA THR A 366 17.70 15.75 -1.39
C THR A 366 17.96 14.57 -0.47
N ALA A 367 17.49 13.38 -0.83
CA ALA A 367 17.68 12.17 -0.03
C ALA A 367 19.08 11.54 -0.18
N ALA A 368 19.80 11.84 -1.25
CA ALA A 368 21.16 11.36 -1.47
C ALA A 368 22.22 12.32 -0.91
N ALA A 369 21.82 13.45 -0.31
CA ALA A 369 22.75 14.36 0.35
C ALA A 369 23.38 13.69 1.58
N PRO A 370 24.70 13.81 1.78
CA PRO A 370 25.47 13.06 2.78
C PRO A 370 25.15 13.41 4.23
#